data_AF-A0A1G3TIR8-F1
#
_entry.id   AF-A0A1G3TIR8-F1
#
_cell.length_a   1.000
_cell.length_b   1.000
_cell.length_c   1.000
_cell.angle_alpha   90.00
_cell.angle_beta   90.00
_cell.angle_gamma   90.00
#
_symmetry.space_group_name_H-M   'P 1'
#
loop_
_entity.id
_entity.type
_entity.pdbx_description
1 polymer ?
#
loop_
_entity_poly.entity_id
_entity_poly.type
_entity_poly.pdbx_seq_one_letter_code
_entity_poly.pdbx_strand_id
1 'polypeptide(L)'
;MIDKVKLKQIMSQVSILIASKGGGKLKESELVEIAELAITIKELKQHGIDADNYGAKVKSYFTFREKALSTFGIELSRTFPFKNPTHLNVQLYKIMKNANLNNIQIKKLYKEFELNEPDIGTIENHTSTLCKMARAYIELTAEEMEQQIKEAQLLEEEDWYQQAISDIRDELQKEEEAYEIEQIKYKEKFKRILNNPVP
;
A
#
# COMPACT_ATOMS: atom_id res chain seq x y z
N MET A 1 2.81 30.00 13.06
CA MET A 1 1.37 30.18 12.80
C MET A 1 1.26 31.12 11.62
N ILE A 2 0.83 30.64 10.45
CA ILE A 2 0.81 31.44 9.21
C ILE A 2 -0.24 32.56 9.37
N ASP A 3 0.14 33.78 9.01
CA ASP A 3 -0.76 34.93 9.02
C ASP A 3 -1.94 34.69 8.06
N LYS A 4 -3.16 34.68 8.59
CA LYS A 4 -4.40 34.46 7.84
C LYS A 4 -4.60 35.49 6.72
N VAL A 5 -4.06 36.70 6.87
CA VAL A 5 -4.14 37.76 5.84
C VAL A 5 -3.22 37.41 4.66
N LYS A 6 -2.01 36.95 4.95
CA LYS A 6 -1.02 36.53 3.94
C LYS A 6 -1.49 35.30 3.16
N LEU A 7 -2.12 34.35 3.85
CA LEU A 7 -2.72 33.18 3.24
C LEU A 7 -3.85 33.57 2.26
N LYS A 8 -4.76 34.47 2.66
CA LYS A 8 -5.84 34.97 1.79
C LYS A 8 -5.33 35.68 0.54
N GLN A 9 -4.27 36.50 0.66
CA GLN A 9 -3.66 37.18 -0.49
C GLN A 9 -3.07 36.19 -1.48
N ILE A 10 -2.33 35.19 -0.99
CA ILE A 10 -1.74 34.14 -1.82
C ILE A 10 -2.83 33.32 -2.52
N MET A 11 -3.88 32.88 -1.79
CA MET A 11 -5.00 32.15 -2.39
C MET A 11 -5.71 32.96 -3.48
N SER A 12 -5.87 34.27 -3.28
CA SER A 12 -6.46 35.17 -4.28
C SER A 12 -5.58 35.27 -5.54
N GLN A 13 -4.26 35.43 -5.38
CA GLN A 13 -3.31 35.47 -6.49
C GLN A 13 -3.30 34.16 -7.29
N VAL A 14 -3.27 33.01 -6.60
CA VAL A 14 -3.33 31.68 -7.24
C VAL A 14 -4.65 31.50 -8.01
N SER A 15 -5.77 31.88 -7.40
CA SER A 15 -7.09 31.78 -8.02
C SER A 15 -7.21 32.65 -9.28
N ILE A 16 -6.69 33.88 -9.25
CA ILE A 16 -6.69 34.80 -10.41
C ILE A 16 -5.81 34.26 -11.55
N LEU A 17 -4.63 33.73 -11.23
CA LEU A 17 -3.70 33.17 -12.22
C LEU A 17 -4.31 31.95 -12.95
N ILE A 18 -5.17 31.20 -12.29
CA ILE A 18 -5.79 29.98 -12.81
C ILE A 18 -7.08 30.30 -13.58
N ALA A 19 -7.96 31.15 -13.03
CA ALA A 19 -9.21 31.56 -13.67
C ALA A 19 -9.01 32.30 -15.00
N SER A 20 -7.86 32.95 -15.18
CA SER A 20 -7.62 33.78 -16.36
C SER A 20 -7.38 33.02 -17.68
N LYS A 21 -6.99 31.72 -17.68
CA LYS A 21 -6.62 31.01 -18.94
C LYS A 21 -6.81 29.47 -19.02
N GLY A 22 -7.70 28.79 -18.27
CA GLY A 22 -7.97 27.36 -18.55
C GLY A 22 -8.97 26.69 -17.62
N GLY A 23 -9.73 25.72 -18.14
CA GLY A 23 -10.87 25.07 -17.47
C GLY A 23 -10.59 24.20 -16.24
N GLY A 24 -9.40 24.27 -15.63
CA GLY A 24 -9.08 23.59 -14.37
C GLY A 24 -9.45 24.48 -13.19
N LYS A 25 -10.45 24.09 -12.40
CA LYS A 25 -10.79 24.76 -11.14
C LYS A 25 -10.08 24.04 -10.00
N LEU A 26 -9.14 24.71 -9.33
CA LEU A 26 -8.63 24.23 -8.05
C LEU A 26 -9.75 24.21 -7.02
N LYS A 27 -9.84 23.14 -6.24
CA LYS A 27 -10.64 23.12 -5.01
C LYS A 27 -10.01 24.05 -3.98
N GLU A 28 -10.81 24.59 -3.08
CA GLU A 28 -10.32 25.44 -1.99
C GLU A 28 -9.26 24.73 -1.13
N SER A 29 -9.43 23.42 -0.89
CA SER A 29 -8.43 22.60 -0.19
C SER A 29 -7.08 22.55 -0.90
N GLU A 30 -7.08 22.47 -2.25
CA GLU A 30 -5.85 22.42 -3.05
C GLU A 30 -5.16 23.80 -3.07
N LEU A 31 -5.94 24.88 -3.07
CA LEU A 31 -5.42 26.25 -2.96
C LEU A 31 -4.72 26.49 -1.62
N VAL A 32 -5.32 26.02 -0.52
CA VAL A 32 -4.74 26.11 0.83
C VAL A 32 -3.44 25.32 0.89
N GLU A 33 -3.43 24.08 0.41
CA GLU A 33 -2.25 23.22 0.44
C GLU A 33 -1.09 23.77 -0.40
N ILE A 34 -1.39 24.30 -1.60
CA ILE A 34 -0.42 25.02 -2.44
C ILE A 34 0.20 26.20 -1.69
N ALA A 35 -0.64 27.01 -1.04
CA ALA A 35 -0.18 28.20 -0.33
C ALA A 35 0.68 27.84 0.88
N GLU A 36 0.29 26.84 1.67
CA GLU A 36 1.05 26.36 2.83
C GLU A 36 2.42 25.81 2.43
N LEU A 37 2.48 25.01 1.36
CA LEU A 37 3.74 24.49 0.83
C LEU A 37 4.64 25.61 0.33
N ALA A 38 4.10 26.56 -0.44
CA ALA A 38 4.86 27.69 -0.96
C ALA A 38 5.44 28.56 0.17
N ILE A 39 4.64 28.85 1.21
CA ILE A 39 5.09 29.59 2.39
C ILE A 39 6.19 28.82 3.11
N THR A 40 5.98 27.52 3.36
CA THR A 40 6.95 26.68 4.06
C THR A 40 8.30 26.66 3.33
N ILE A 41 8.29 26.48 2.00
CA ILE A 41 9.53 26.47 1.21
C ILE A 41 10.22 27.84 1.28
N LYS A 42 9.46 28.94 1.22
CA LYS A 42 10.00 30.30 1.32
C LYS A 42 10.62 30.57 2.69
N GLU A 43 9.95 30.15 3.77
CA GLU A 43 10.46 30.29 5.14
C GLU A 43 11.74 29.47 5.35
N LEU A 44 11.78 28.22 4.86
CA LEU A 44 12.99 27.40 4.89
C LEU A 44 14.16 28.11 4.18
N LYS A 45 13.91 28.64 2.98
CA LYS A 45 14.92 29.39 2.21
C LYS A 45 15.40 30.64 2.96
N GLN A 46 14.50 31.39 3.61
CA GLN A 46 14.84 32.55 4.44
C GLN A 46 15.73 32.18 5.64
N HIS A 47 15.55 30.97 6.18
CA HIS A 47 16.40 30.41 7.24
C HIS A 47 17.65 29.68 6.70
N GLY A 48 17.94 29.84 5.40
CA GLY A 48 19.10 29.23 4.75
C GLY A 48 19.02 27.71 4.65
N ILE A 49 17.82 27.13 4.61
CA ILE A 49 17.56 25.73 4.34
C ILE A 49 16.94 25.64 2.94
N ASP A 50 17.72 25.18 1.97
CA ASP A 50 17.29 25.01 0.58
C ASP A 50 17.62 23.60 0.08
N ALA A 51 17.23 23.31 -1.17
CA ALA A 51 17.46 22.00 -1.78
C ALA A 51 18.95 21.61 -1.85
N ASP A 52 19.83 22.60 -2.04
CA ASP A 52 21.26 22.40 -2.27
C ASP A 52 21.99 22.12 -0.95
N ASN A 53 21.54 22.76 0.14
CA ASN A 53 22.21 22.71 1.43
C ASN A 53 21.50 21.83 2.48
N TYR A 54 20.31 21.29 2.18
CA TYR A 54 19.52 20.50 3.13
C TYR A 54 20.31 19.36 3.76
N GLY A 55 21.06 18.59 2.95
CA GLY A 55 21.89 17.49 3.45
C GLY A 55 22.98 17.95 4.43
N ALA A 56 23.57 19.13 4.20
CA ALA A 56 24.53 19.71 5.13
C ALA A 56 23.86 20.15 6.44
N LYS A 57 22.67 20.77 6.37
CA LYS A 57 21.89 21.17 7.56
C LYS A 57 21.48 19.98 8.42
N VAL A 58 21.07 18.88 7.80
CA VAL A 58 20.78 17.61 8.50
C VAL A 58 22.02 17.12 9.25
N LYS A 59 23.19 17.08 8.60
CA LYS A 59 24.44 16.68 9.25
C LYS A 59 24.79 17.60 10.43
N SER A 60 24.71 18.92 10.24
CA SER A 60 24.98 19.89 11.30
C SER A 60 24.06 19.72 12.51
N TYR A 61 22.78 19.41 12.28
CA TYR A 61 21.83 19.13 13.37
C TYR A 61 22.23 17.89 14.18
N PHE A 62 22.62 16.81 13.51
CA PHE A 62 23.05 15.60 14.21
C PHE A 62 24.33 15.82 15.02
N THR A 63 25.31 16.53 14.46
CA THR A 63 26.52 16.93 15.21
C THR A 63 26.19 17.81 16.41
N PHE A 64 25.28 18.79 16.24
CA PHE A 64 24.83 19.63 17.35
C PHE A 64 24.12 18.81 18.43
N ARG A 65 23.26 17.87 18.04
CA ARG A 65 22.56 16.96 18.95
C ARG A 65 23.52 16.09 19.76
N GLU A 66 24.50 15.48 19.11
CA GLU A 66 25.51 14.66 19.81
C GLU A 66 26.28 15.50 20.83
N LYS A 67 26.65 16.74 20.47
CA LYS A 67 27.31 17.67 21.38
C LYS A 67 26.39 18.10 22.53
N ALA A 68 25.12 18.39 22.26
CA ALA A 68 24.13 18.75 23.28
C ALA A 68 23.95 17.64 24.32
N LEU A 69 23.89 16.39 23.86
CA LEU A 69 23.78 15.22 24.72
C LEU A 69 25.06 14.98 25.53
N SER A 70 26.21 14.96 24.88
CA SER A 70 27.50 14.64 25.52
C SER A 70 28.03 15.74 26.45
N THR A 71 27.79 17.01 26.12
CA THR A 71 28.34 18.14 26.88
C THR A 71 27.39 18.64 27.95
N PHE A 72 26.08 18.64 27.66
CA PHE A 72 25.07 19.27 28.52
C PHE A 72 24.01 18.28 29.02
N GLY A 73 24.04 17.01 28.61
CA GLY A 73 23.00 16.03 28.97
C GLY A 73 21.64 16.32 28.35
N ILE A 74 21.56 17.19 27.33
CA ILE A 74 20.29 17.59 26.71
C ILE A 74 19.96 16.63 25.56
N GLU A 75 18.85 15.91 25.69
CA GLU A 75 18.35 15.06 24.61
C GLU A 75 17.47 15.86 23.64
N LEU A 76 17.89 15.91 22.38
CA LEU A 76 17.11 16.48 21.28
C LEU A 76 16.53 15.37 20.40
N SER A 77 15.48 15.71 19.64
CA SER A 77 14.82 14.79 18.71
C SER A 77 15.83 14.08 17.79
N ARG A 78 15.62 12.79 17.55
CA ARG A 78 16.42 12.01 16.60
C ARG A 78 16.09 12.33 15.14
N THR A 79 15.00 13.03 14.90
CA THR A 79 14.59 13.46 13.56
C THR A 79 14.97 14.91 13.35
N PHE A 80 15.45 15.22 12.14
CA PHE A 80 15.64 16.61 11.73
C PHE A 80 14.26 17.30 11.68
N PRO A 81 14.08 18.47 12.30
CA PRO A 81 12.76 19.06 12.52
C PRO A 81 12.12 19.68 11.27
N PHE A 82 12.85 19.78 10.16
CA PHE A 82 12.37 20.41 8.93
C PHE A 82 12.25 19.39 7.79
N LYS A 83 11.25 19.56 6.92
CA LYS A 83 11.06 18.72 5.72
C LYS A 83 12.03 19.13 4.60
N ASN A 84 12.38 18.18 3.74
CA ASN A 84 13.25 18.41 2.58
C ASN A 84 12.58 19.37 1.55
N PRO A 85 13.16 20.56 1.27
CA PRO A 85 12.63 21.50 0.29
C PRO A 85 12.38 20.90 -1.11
N THR A 86 13.22 19.96 -1.55
CA THR A 86 13.02 19.27 -2.84
C THR A 86 11.73 18.45 -2.82
N HIS A 87 11.46 17.72 -1.73
CA HIS A 87 10.22 16.94 -1.61
C HIS A 87 8.99 17.85 -1.57
N LEU A 88 9.07 18.99 -0.90
CA LEU A 88 7.99 19.98 -0.86
C LEU A 88 7.69 20.56 -2.24
N ASN A 89 8.71 20.91 -3.03
CA ASN A 89 8.53 21.33 -4.42
C ASN A 89 7.89 20.21 -5.28
N VAL A 90 8.32 18.95 -5.12
CA VAL A 90 7.69 17.83 -5.85
C VAL A 90 6.22 17.65 -5.47
N GLN A 91 5.87 17.79 -4.18
CA GLN A 91 4.48 17.73 -3.71
C GLN A 91 3.64 18.86 -4.31
N LEU A 92 4.16 20.08 -4.29
CA LEU A 92 3.54 21.25 -4.90
C LEU A 92 3.24 21.02 -6.39
N TYR A 93 4.22 20.48 -7.14
CA TYR A 93 4.04 20.10 -8.55
C TYR A 93 2.91 19.08 -8.75
N LYS A 94 2.87 18.03 -7.92
CA LYS A 94 1.85 16.97 -8.00
C LYS A 94 0.44 17.51 -7.75
N ILE A 95 0.25 18.37 -6.76
CA ILE A 95 -1.08 18.97 -6.47
C ILE A 95 -1.57 19.77 -7.68
N MET A 96 -0.72 20.63 -8.24
CA MET A 96 -1.09 21.42 -9.42
C MET A 96 -1.40 20.53 -10.63
N LYS A 97 -0.65 19.45 -10.84
CA LYS A 97 -0.90 18.47 -11.91
C LYS A 97 -2.21 17.72 -11.72
N ASN A 98 -2.48 17.22 -10.52
CA ASN A 98 -3.71 16.50 -10.21
C ASN A 98 -4.94 17.38 -10.39
N ALA A 99 -4.78 18.68 -10.20
CA ALA A 99 -5.84 19.66 -10.43
C ALA A 99 -5.92 20.15 -11.89
N ASN A 100 -5.29 19.41 -12.81
CA ASN A 100 -5.32 19.64 -14.26
C ASN A 100 -4.72 20.97 -14.73
N LEU A 101 -3.75 21.55 -14.00
CA LEU A 101 -3.00 22.69 -14.50
C LEU A 101 -2.02 22.24 -15.60
N ASN A 102 -1.92 23.03 -16.66
CA ASN A 102 -0.92 22.81 -17.69
C ASN A 102 0.47 23.30 -17.25
N ASN A 103 1.52 22.86 -17.98
CA ASN A 103 2.91 23.19 -17.65
C ASN A 103 3.19 24.70 -17.63
N ILE A 104 2.50 25.48 -18.47
CA ILE A 104 2.68 26.94 -18.52
C ILE A 104 2.14 27.59 -17.23
N GLN A 105 0.99 27.14 -16.74
CA GLN A 105 0.39 27.61 -15.49
C GLN A 105 1.25 27.24 -14.29
N ILE A 106 1.73 25.99 -14.25
CA ILE A 106 2.62 25.50 -13.19
C ILE A 106 3.90 26.34 -13.14
N LYS A 107 4.57 26.56 -14.27
CA LYS A 107 5.77 27.40 -14.36
C LYS A 107 5.56 28.82 -13.87
N LYS A 108 4.41 29.41 -14.22
CA LYS A 108 4.06 30.75 -13.73
C LYS A 108 3.90 30.80 -12.22
N LEU A 109 3.28 29.78 -11.62
CA LEU A 109 3.13 29.71 -10.17
C LEU A 109 4.48 29.56 -9.46
N TYR A 110 5.36 28.67 -9.93
CA TYR A 110 6.73 28.58 -9.39
C TYR A 110 7.48 29.91 -9.46
N LYS A 111 7.37 30.62 -10.60
CA LYS A 111 8.00 31.92 -10.79
C LYS A 111 7.42 32.99 -9.86
N GLU A 112 6.10 33.05 -9.73
CA GLU A 112 5.41 34.02 -8.86
C GLU A 112 5.79 33.84 -7.39
N PHE A 113 5.96 32.59 -6.96
CA PHE A 113 6.40 32.28 -5.61
C PHE A 113 7.91 32.33 -5.40
N GLU A 114 8.70 32.63 -6.43
CA GLU A 114 10.17 32.63 -6.41
C GLU A 114 10.75 31.26 -5.97
N LEU A 115 10.08 30.19 -6.38
CA LEU A 115 10.40 28.80 -6.03
C LEU A 115 11.18 28.13 -7.16
N ASN A 116 11.97 27.12 -6.81
CA ASN A 116 12.69 26.29 -7.77
C ASN A 116 11.75 25.24 -8.36
N GLU A 117 11.54 25.29 -9.67
CA GLU A 117 10.79 24.24 -10.38
C GLU A 117 11.57 22.93 -10.27
N PRO A 118 10.91 21.83 -9.84
CA PRO A 118 11.59 20.55 -9.76
C PRO A 118 11.81 19.97 -11.16
N ASP A 119 12.89 19.20 -11.34
CA ASP A 119 13.20 18.59 -12.65
C ASP A 119 12.15 17.53 -13.04
N ILE A 120 11.26 17.92 -13.95
CA ILE A 120 10.09 17.14 -14.38
C ILE A 120 10.49 15.84 -15.08
N GLY A 121 11.57 15.86 -15.88
CA GLY A 121 12.03 14.69 -16.61
C GLY A 121 12.45 13.55 -15.69
N THR A 122 12.99 13.90 -14.52
CA THR A 122 13.39 12.92 -13.51
C THR A 122 12.18 12.38 -12.73
N ILE A 123 11.15 13.20 -12.48
CA ILE A 123 9.94 12.85 -11.69
C ILE A 123 9.01 11.92 -12.46
N GLU A 124 8.75 12.21 -13.73
CA GLU A 124 7.87 11.38 -14.56
C GLU A 124 8.48 9.99 -14.81
N ASN A 125 9.81 9.92 -15.00
CA ASN A 125 10.54 8.66 -15.12
C ASN A 125 10.49 7.83 -13.82
N HIS A 126 10.71 8.44 -12.66
CA HIS A 126 10.64 7.71 -11.37
C HIS A 126 9.21 7.23 -11.06
N THR A 127 8.20 8.03 -11.40
CA THR A 127 6.79 7.64 -11.20
C THR A 127 6.40 6.52 -12.16
N SER A 128 6.85 6.55 -13.42
CA SER A 128 6.66 5.45 -14.38
C SER A 128 7.29 4.15 -13.90
N THR A 129 8.53 4.21 -13.39
CA THR A 129 9.23 3.04 -12.87
C THR A 129 8.55 2.47 -11.62
N LEU A 130 8.14 3.32 -10.67
CA LEU A 130 7.42 2.86 -9.48
C LEU A 130 6.04 2.28 -9.82
N CYS A 131 5.30 2.84 -10.77
CA CYS A 131 4.04 2.27 -11.24
C CYS A 131 4.24 0.93 -11.97
N LYS A 132 5.32 0.77 -12.74
CA LYS A 132 5.68 -0.51 -13.36
C LYS A 132 6.05 -1.56 -12.31
N MET A 133 6.83 -1.19 -11.29
CA MET A 133 7.17 -2.08 -10.17
C MET A 133 5.94 -2.46 -9.34
N ALA A 134 5.05 -1.50 -9.05
CA ALA A 134 3.81 -1.77 -8.34
C ALA A 134 2.86 -2.67 -9.16
N ARG A 135 2.76 -2.47 -10.47
CA ARG A 135 1.99 -3.35 -11.36
C ARG A 135 2.57 -4.76 -11.40
N ALA A 136 3.89 -4.90 -11.55
CA ALA A 136 4.56 -6.19 -11.52
C ALA A 136 4.38 -6.92 -10.18
N TYR A 137 4.43 -6.19 -9.06
CA TYR A 137 4.17 -6.76 -7.74
C TYR A 137 2.71 -7.23 -7.58
N ILE A 138 1.75 -6.43 -8.06
CA ILE A 138 0.33 -6.82 -8.04
C ILE A 138 0.09 -8.06 -8.90
N GLU A 139 0.70 -8.14 -10.09
CA GLU A 139 0.62 -9.30 -10.98
C GLU A 139 1.21 -10.56 -10.32
N LEU A 140 2.39 -10.45 -9.69
CA LEU A 140 3.00 -11.53 -8.90
C LEU A 140 2.07 -12.01 -7.77
N THR A 141 1.49 -11.08 -7.00
CA THR A 141 0.57 -11.47 -5.90
C THR A 141 -0.73 -12.07 -6.39
N ALA A 142 -1.20 -11.70 -7.58
CA ALA A 142 -2.41 -12.27 -8.19
C ALA A 142 -2.15 -13.71 -8.66
N GLU A 143 -1.00 -13.97 -9.27
CA GLU A 143 -0.57 -15.33 -9.64
C GLU A 143 -0.39 -16.23 -8.42
N GLU A 144 0.24 -15.72 -7.35
CA GLU A 144 0.39 -16.44 -6.08
C GLU A 144 -0.96 -16.78 -5.43
N MET A 145 -1.92 -15.84 -5.43
CA MET A 145 -3.29 -16.10 -4.95
C MET A 145 -4.03 -17.11 -5.83
N GLU A 146 -3.91 -17.02 -7.16
CA GLU A 146 -4.55 -17.97 -8.08
C GLU A 146 -4.00 -19.39 -7.88
N GLN A 147 -2.70 -19.51 -7.62
CA GLN A 147 -2.08 -20.79 -7.31
C GLN A 147 -2.55 -21.36 -5.96
N GLN A 148 -2.65 -20.53 -4.92
CA GLN A 148 -3.20 -20.96 -3.63
C GLN A 148 -4.67 -21.39 -3.73
N ILE A 149 -5.47 -20.72 -4.55
CA ILE A 149 -6.88 -21.12 -4.79
C ILE A 149 -6.93 -22.47 -5.50
N LYS A 150 -6.08 -22.70 -6.51
CA LYS A 150 -5.99 -23.99 -7.20
C LYS A 150 -5.54 -25.11 -6.27
N GLU A 151 -4.53 -24.87 -5.43
CA GLU A 151 -4.05 -25.84 -4.44
C GLU A 151 -5.12 -26.15 -3.38
N ALA A 152 -5.85 -25.14 -2.91
CA ALA A 152 -6.95 -25.33 -1.96
C ALA A 152 -8.11 -26.13 -2.56
N GLN A 153 -8.48 -25.86 -3.82
CA GLN A 153 -9.50 -26.64 -4.54
C GLN A 153 -9.07 -28.11 -4.72
N LEU A 154 -7.79 -28.34 -5.02
CA LEU A 154 -7.24 -29.68 -5.18
C LEU A 154 -7.25 -30.46 -3.86
N LEU A 155 -6.97 -29.78 -2.74
CA LEU A 155 -7.07 -30.36 -1.40
C LEU A 155 -8.52 -30.74 -1.03
N GLU A 156 -9.50 -29.87 -1.31
CA GLU A 156 -10.92 -30.17 -1.06
C GLU A 156 -11.40 -31.38 -1.89
N GLU A 157 -10.97 -31.49 -3.16
CA GLU A 157 -11.26 -32.66 -3.98
C GLU A 157 -10.60 -33.93 -3.40
N GLU A 158 -9.34 -33.86 -2.95
CA GLU A 158 -8.62 -34.99 -2.37
C GLU A 158 -9.28 -35.49 -1.07
N ASP A 159 -9.70 -34.57 -0.18
CA ASP A 159 -10.45 -34.90 1.04
C ASP A 159 -11.79 -35.58 0.72
N TRP A 160 -12.51 -35.10 -0.30
CA TRP A 160 -13.75 -35.72 -0.77
C TRP A 160 -13.52 -37.13 -1.30
N TYR A 161 -12.48 -37.34 -2.10
CA TYR A 161 -12.11 -38.66 -2.61
C TYR A 161 -11.71 -39.63 -1.48
N GLN A 162 -10.95 -39.17 -0.48
CA GLN A 162 -10.57 -40.01 0.67
C GLN A 162 -11.79 -40.38 1.51
N GLN A 163 -12.72 -39.46 1.73
CA GLN A 163 -13.97 -39.75 2.45
C GLN A 163 -14.82 -40.77 1.68
N ALA A 164 -14.99 -40.59 0.37
CA ALA A 164 -15.73 -41.55 -0.46
C ALA A 164 -15.10 -42.96 -0.44
N ILE A 165 -13.77 -43.05 -0.45
CA ILE A 165 -13.06 -44.33 -0.32
C ILE A 165 -13.27 -44.95 1.07
N SER A 166 -13.28 -44.13 2.13
CA SER A 166 -13.57 -44.60 3.49
C SER A 166 -14.98 -45.16 3.61
N ASP A 167 -15.98 -44.43 3.07
CA ASP A 167 -17.38 -44.85 3.12
C ASP A 167 -17.59 -46.18 2.38
N ILE A 168 -16.97 -46.35 1.21
CA ILE A 168 -17.00 -47.62 0.45
C ILE A 168 -16.37 -48.76 1.24
N ARG A 169 -15.27 -48.52 1.96
CA ARG A 169 -14.60 -49.54 2.77
C ARG A 169 -15.47 -49.98 3.95
N ASP A 170 -16.12 -49.04 4.62
CA ASP A 170 -17.01 -49.32 5.73
C ASP A 170 -18.24 -50.12 5.29
N GLU A 171 -18.75 -49.86 4.09
CA GLU A 171 -19.89 -50.59 3.52
C GLU A 171 -19.50 -52.04 3.14
N LEU A 172 -18.34 -52.24 2.51
CA LEU A 172 -17.79 -53.57 2.22
C LEU A 172 -17.57 -54.39 3.50
N GLN A 173 -17.04 -53.78 4.56
CA GLN A 173 -16.84 -54.48 5.83
C GLN A 173 -18.17 -54.93 6.46
N LYS A 174 -19.22 -54.09 6.39
CA LYS A 174 -20.55 -54.47 6.86
C LYS A 174 -21.15 -55.64 6.07
N GLU A 175 -20.93 -55.67 4.74
CA GLU A 175 -21.37 -56.79 3.91
C GLU A 175 -20.61 -58.08 4.23
N GLU A 176 -19.30 -58.01 4.45
CA GLU A 176 -18.48 -59.16 4.88
C GLU A 176 -18.95 -59.71 6.22
N GLU A 177 -19.15 -58.84 7.22
CA GLU A 177 -19.67 -59.23 8.54
C GLU A 177 -21.07 -59.86 8.43
N ALA A 178 -21.96 -59.29 7.60
CA ALA A 178 -23.28 -59.84 7.36
C ALA A 178 -23.22 -61.23 6.71
N TYR A 179 -22.33 -61.40 5.73
CA TYR A 179 -22.09 -62.69 5.08
C TYR A 179 -21.54 -63.74 6.06
N GLU A 180 -20.60 -63.37 6.93
CA GLU A 180 -20.07 -64.26 7.97
C GLU A 180 -21.17 -64.70 8.94
N ILE A 181 -22.01 -63.77 9.39
CA ILE A 181 -23.17 -64.07 10.25
C ILE A 181 -24.12 -65.04 9.54
N GLU A 182 -24.38 -64.83 8.25
CA GLU A 182 -25.23 -65.71 7.45
C GLU A 182 -24.63 -67.12 7.32
N GLN A 183 -23.32 -67.21 7.06
CA GLN A 183 -22.60 -68.49 7.02
C GLN A 183 -22.66 -69.24 8.35
N ILE A 184 -22.55 -68.53 9.48
CA ILE A 184 -22.73 -69.11 10.82
C ILE A 184 -24.16 -69.66 10.97
N LYS A 185 -25.18 -68.87 10.61
CA LYS A 185 -26.60 -69.31 10.66
C LYS A 185 -26.84 -70.56 9.80
N TYR A 186 -26.28 -70.59 8.59
CA TYR A 186 -26.38 -71.77 7.71
C TYR A 186 -25.73 -73.01 8.33
N LYS A 187 -24.52 -72.87 8.89
CA LYS A 187 -23.83 -73.98 9.59
C LYS A 187 -24.63 -74.49 10.78
N GLU A 188 -25.22 -73.61 11.58
CA GLU A 188 -26.08 -74.00 12.71
C GLU A 188 -27.36 -74.71 12.25
N LYS A 189 -28.03 -74.20 11.22
CA LYS A 189 -29.21 -74.84 10.62
C LYS A 189 -28.88 -76.24 10.13
N PHE A 190 -27.74 -76.42 9.47
CA PHE A 190 -27.28 -77.72 8.99
C PHE A 190 -26.99 -78.70 10.15
N LYS A 191 -26.34 -78.23 11.23
CA LYS A 191 -26.14 -79.03 12.46
C LYS A 191 -27.46 -79.46 13.09
N ARG A 192 -28.49 -78.60 13.12
CA ARG A 192 -29.82 -78.95 13.65
C ARG A 192 -30.49 -80.05 12.82
N ILE A 193 -30.37 -80.00 11.49
CA ILE A 193 -30.89 -81.05 10.60
C ILE A 193 -30.17 -82.38 10.84
N LEU A 194 -28.85 -82.37 11.03
CA LEU A 194 -28.07 -83.58 11.33
C LEU A 194 -28.40 -84.19 12.70
N ASN A 195 -28.67 -83.37 13.72
CA ASN A 195 -28.94 -83.83 15.08
C ASN A 195 -30.42 -84.18 15.35
N ASN A 196 -31.34 -83.79 14.46
CA ASN A 196 -32.73 -84.22 14.43
C ASN A 196 -33.07 -84.65 12.99
N PRO A 197 -32.61 -85.82 12.53
CA PRO A 197 -33.10 -86.36 11.27
C PRO A 197 -34.61 -86.54 11.42
N VAL A 198 -35.38 -85.85 10.58
CA VAL A 198 -36.81 -86.12 10.46
C VAL A 198 -36.93 -87.59 10.05
N PRO A 199 -37.78 -88.40 10.72
CA PRO A 199 -37.94 -89.82 10.42
C PRO A 199 -38.39 -90.07 8.97
#